data_AF-A0A352UCY3-F1
#
_entry.id   AF-A0A352UCY3-F1
#
_cell.length_a   1.000
_cell.length_b   1.000
_cell.length_c   1.000
_cell.angle_alpha   90.00
_cell.angle_beta   90.00
_cell.angle_gamma   90.00
#
_symmetry.space_group_name_H-M   'P 1'
#
loop_
_entity.id
_entity.type
_entity.pdbx_description
1 polymer ?
#
loop_
_entity_poly.entity_id
_entity_poly.type
_entity_poly.pdbx_seq_one_letter_code
_entity_poly.pdbx_strand_id
1 'polypeptide(L)'
;SGHSGSPLELVSVTLKTDKNAKVDSFFLKTEDVLLGSDDALPMTIPGVGESVCIGILEGICGDANGDGEVNIRDVIIDLKLSGGGTPNESQRILADLNRDGKLNVLGAVITFQHIMGLAPINDCGVTDTQSIGTVVITK
;
A
#
# COMPACT_ATOMS: atom_id res chain seq x y z
N SER A 1 28.01 -27.73 14.35
CA SER A 1 27.54 -26.54 15.08
C SER A 1 27.44 -25.40 14.10
N GLY A 2 26.23 -25.09 13.64
CA GLY A 2 26.00 -24.04 12.65
C GLY A 2 24.57 -24.12 12.15
N HIS A 3 23.67 -23.34 12.75
CA HIS A 3 22.39 -23.04 12.12
C HIS A 3 22.25 -21.53 12.21
N SER A 4 22.65 -20.88 11.13
CA SER A 4 22.50 -19.46 10.89
C SER A 4 21.04 -19.08 11.16
N GLY A 5 20.81 -18.26 12.19
CA GLY A 5 19.49 -17.79 12.63
C GLY A 5 18.89 -16.75 11.69
N SER A 6 18.99 -16.98 10.39
CA SER A 6 18.36 -16.15 9.37
C SER A 6 16.97 -16.74 9.09
N PRO A 7 15.88 -15.97 9.25
CA PRO A 7 14.56 -16.44 8.84
C PRO A 7 14.58 -16.86 7.36
N LEU A 8 14.05 -18.04 7.08
CA LEU A 8 13.90 -18.56 5.71
C LEU A 8 12.52 -18.16 5.19
N GLU A 9 12.47 -17.62 3.98
CA GLU A 9 11.22 -17.37 3.27
C GLU A 9 10.62 -18.72 2.84
N LEU A 10 9.43 -19.06 3.34
CA LEU A 10 8.75 -20.32 3.03
C LEU A 10 7.79 -20.18 1.83
N VAL A 11 7.06 -19.07 1.77
CA VAL A 11 6.07 -18.79 0.72
C VAL A 11 6.10 -17.31 0.37
N SER A 12 6.15 -17.02 -0.93
CA SER A 12 5.97 -15.68 -1.49
C SER A 12 4.68 -15.64 -2.28
N VAL A 13 3.79 -14.68 -1.97
CA VAL A 13 2.53 -14.48 -2.70
C VAL A 13 2.61 -13.14 -3.42
N THR A 14 2.64 -13.18 -4.75
CA THR A 14 2.55 -11.96 -5.58
C THR A 14 1.10 -11.76 -6.01
N LEU A 15 0.51 -10.65 -5.60
CA LEU A 15 -0.82 -10.24 -6.04
C LEU A 15 -0.67 -9.21 -7.17
N LYS A 16 -1.41 -9.42 -8.25
CA LYS A 16 -1.48 -8.50 -9.39
C LYS A 16 -2.93 -8.10 -9.59
N THR A 17 -3.15 -6.80 -9.77
CA THR A 17 -4.45 -6.22 -10.07
C THR A 17 -4.42 -5.61 -11.47
N ASP A 18 -5.56 -5.67 -12.17
CA ASP A 18 -5.73 -5.00 -13.46
C ASP A 18 -6.00 -3.51 -13.23
N LYS A 19 -5.54 -2.64 -14.14
CA LYS A 19 -5.79 -1.19 -14.05
C LYS A 19 -7.28 -0.82 -14.07
N ASN A 20 -8.15 -1.71 -14.52
CA ASN A 20 -9.60 -1.54 -14.55
C ASN A 20 -10.30 -2.42 -13.51
N ALA A 21 -9.56 -3.01 -12.56
CA ALA A 21 -10.16 -3.79 -11.49
C ALA A 21 -11.07 -2.89 -10.64
N LYS A 22 -12.27 -3.39 -10.37
CA LYS A 22 -13.26 -2.69 -9.54
C LYS A 22 -12.73 -2.55 -8.12
N VAL A 23 -13.09 -1.45 -7.45
CA VAL A 23 -12.91 -1.30 -5.99
C VAL A 23 -13.52 -2.49 -5.27
N ASP A 24 -12.65 -3.26 -4.61
CA ASP A 24 -13.02 -4.36 -3.74
C ASP A 24 -11.88 -4.65 -2.76
N SER A 25 -12.18 -5.47 -1.75
CA SER A 25 -11.22 -5.91 -0.74
C SER A 25 -10.85 -7.37 -0.97
N PHE A 26 -9.55 -7.66 -0.99
CA PHE A 26 -9.04 -9.04 -0.98
C PHE A 26 -8.49 -9.38 0.40
N PHE A 27 -8.92 -10.52 0.95
CA PHE A 27 -8.45 -11.04 2.23
C PHE A 27 -7.63 -12.30 2.01
N LEU A 28 -6.34 -12.25 2.37
CA LEU A 28 -5.49 -13.44 2.44
C LEU A 28 -5.46 -13.94 3.89
N LYS A 29 -5.97 -15.16 4.12
CA LYS A 29 -5.92 -15.83 5.42
C LYS A 29 -5.06 -17.09 5.32
N THR A 30 -4.09 -17.24 6.21
CA THR A 30 -3.41 -18.50 6.46
C THR A 30 -4.07 -19.17 7.67
N GLU A 31 -4.58 -20.39 7.51
CA GLU A 31 -5.26 -21.12 8.59
C GLU A 31 -4.29 -22.08 9.28
N ASP A 32 -3.81 -23.08 8.56
CA ASP A 32 -2.82 -24.04 9.05
C ASP A 32 -1.65 -24.17 8.07
N VAL A 33 -0.42 -24.23 8.59
CA VAL A 33 0.78 -24.57 7.82
C VAL A 33 1.36 -25.86 8.36
N LEU A 34 1.25 -26.94 7.57
CA LEU A 34 1.86 -28.23 7.90
C LEU A 34 3.30 -28.26 7.38
N LEU A 35 4.27 -28.38 8.29
CA LEU A 35 5.67 -28.65 7.94
C LEU A 35 6.00 -30.08 8.35
N GLY A 36 6.31 -30.93 7.37
CA GLY A 36 6.73 -32.32 7.60
C GLY A 36 7.36 -32.92 6.34
N SER A 37 8.27 -33.88 6.52
CA SER A 37 8.57 -34.86 5.46
C SER A 37 7.66 -36.06 5.66
N ASP A 38 7.42 -36.83 4.59
CA ASP A 38 6.46 -37.94 4.51
C ASP A 38 6.59 -39.01 5.63
N ASP A 39 7.67 -38.98 6.42
CA ASP A 39 8.04 -39.97 7.44
C ASP A 39 7.78 -39.53 8.90
N ALA A 40 7.32 -38.31 9.16
CA ALA A 40 7.07 -37.79 10.51
C ALA A 40 5.64 -37.25 10.68
N LEU A 41 5.07 -37.41 11.88
CA LEU A 41 3.78 -36.80 12.23
C LEU A 41 3.86 -35.29 11.99
N PRO A 42 2.93 -34.70 11.22
CA PRO A 42 2.98 -33.29 10.88
C PRO A 42 2.88 -32.46 12.17
N MET A 43 3.84 -31.57 12.38
CA MET A 43 3.81 -30.64 13.50
C MET A 43 2.92 -29.45 13.13
N THR A 44 1.97 -29.10 14.00
CA THR A 44 1.14 -27.90 13.84
C THR A 44 1.91 -26.69 14.35
N ILE A 45 2.10 -25.68 13.49
CA ILE A 45 2.59 -24.37 13.91
C ILE A 45 1.37 -23.45 14.00
N PRO A 46 1.07 -22.83 15.16
CA PRO A 46 -0.02 -21.87 15.24
C PRO A 46 0.24 -20.70 14.29
N GLY A 47 -0.75 -20.36 13.45
CA GLY A 47 -0.66 -19.23 12.54
C GLY A 47 -0.46 -17.92 13.31
N VAL A 48 0.74 -17.34 13.22
CA VAL A 48 1.07 -16.01 13.73
C VAL A 48 1.12 -15.01 12.57
N GLY A 49 -0.04 -14.77 11.94
CA GLY A 49 -0.16 -13.82 10.85
C GLY A 49 -1.10 -12.68 11.22
N GLU A 50 -0.69 -11.44 10.98
CA GLU A 50 -1.65 -10.34 10.90
C GLU A 50 -2.41 -10.43 9.57
N SER A 51 -3.70 -10.09 9.60
CA SER A 51 -4.50 -10.02 8.37
C SER A 51 -4.06 -8.81 7.56
N VAL A 52 -3.60 -9.04 6.34
CA VAL A 52 -3.28 -7.96 5.40
C VAL A 52 -4.53 -7.71 4.56
N CYS A 53 -5.13 -6.53 4.72
CA CYS A 53 -6.21 -6.06 3.86
C CYS A 53 -5.62 -5.30 2.68
N ILE A 54 -6.06 -5.64 1.47
CA ILE A 54 -5.66 -4.96 0.24
C ILE A 54 -6.92 -4.35 -0.38
N GLY A 55 -6.96 -3.02 -0.39
CA GLY A 55 -8.03 -2.26 -1.02
C GLY A 55 -7.60 -1.74 -2.38
N ILE A 56 -8.43 -1.95 -3.39
CA ILE A 56 -8.34 -1.18 -4.63
C ILE A 56 -9.09 0.12 -4.36
N LEU A 57 -8.41 1.27 -4.46
CA LEU A 57 -9.02 2.58 -4.26
C LEU A 57 -9.28 3.24 -5.62
N GLU A 58 -10.53 3.56 -5.92
CA GLU A 58 -10.86 4.48 -7.01
C GLU A 58 -10.70 5.92 -6.51
N GLY A 59 -10.06 6.75 -7.31
CA GLY A 59 -9.89 8.16 -7.03
C GLY A 59 -9.20 8.89 -8.15
N ILE A 60 -9.33 10.22 -8.15
CA ILE A 60 -8.65 11.10 -9.09
C ILE A 60 -7.34 11.54 -8.43
N CYS A 61 -6.21 11.32 -9.10
CA CYS A 61 -4.94 11.80 -8.58
C CYS A 61 -4.97 13.32 -8.40
N GLY A 62 -4.65 13.79 -7.19
CA GLY A 62 -4.73 15.19 -6.82
C GLY A 62 -6.06 15.61 -6.18
N ASP A 63 -7.08 14.75 -6.16
CA ASP A 63 -8.33 14.96 -5.42
C ASP A 63 -8.18 14.46 -3.98
N ALA A 64 -7.43 15.21 -3.18
CA ALA A 64 -7.11 14.86 -1.80
C ALA A 64 -8.30 15.02 -0.85
N ASN A 65 -9.31 15.78 -1.27
CA ASN A 65 -10.53 16.00 -0.48
C ASN A 65 -11.68 15.04 -0.86
N GLY A 66 -11.61 14.40 -2.02
CA GLY A 66 -12.53 13.36 -2.49
C GLY A 66 -13.85 13.90 -3.04
N ASP A 67 -13.89 15.15 -3.52
CA ASP A 67 -15.10 15.77 -4.07
C ASP A 67 -15.28 15.54 -5.58
N GLY A 68 -14.32 14.86 -6.22
CA GLY A 68 -14.33 14.53 -7.63
C GLY A 68 -13.73 15.61 -8.53
N GLU A 69 -13.16 16.68 -7.97
CA GLU A 69 -12.51 17.75 -8.72
C GLU A 69 -11.14 18.09 -8.15
N VAL A 70 -10.12 18.22 -9.01
CA VAL A 70 -8.80 18.70 -8.58
C VAL A 70 -8.80 20.22 -8.58
N ASN A 71 -8.88 20.83 -7.40
CA ASN A 71 -8.97 22.28 -7.24
C ASN A 71 -8.17 22.80 -6.02
N ILE A 72 -8.31 24.08 -5.69
CA ILE A 72 -7.51 24.72 -4.64
C ILE A 72 -7.75 24.13 -3.25
N ARG A 73 -8.89 23.45 -3.03
CA ARG A 73 -9.19 22.76 -1.77
C ARG A 73 -8.22 21.61 -1.53
N ASP A 74 -7.83 20.91 -2.58
CA ASP A 74 -6.86 19.82 -2.49
C ASP A 74 -5.47 20.32 -2.11
N VAL A 75 -5.05 21.46 -2.66
CA VAL A 75 -3.79 22.12 -2.28
C VAL A 75 -3.77 22.42 -0.77
N ILE A 76 -4.90 22.84 -0.20
CA ILE A 76 -5.00 23.11 1.25
C ILE A 76 -4.86 21.81 2.05
N ILE A 77 -5.45 20.70 1.58
CA ILE A 77 -5.29 19.38 2.19
C ILE A 77 -3.83 18.93 2.11
N ASP A 78 -3.20 19.00 0.94
CA ASP A 78 -1.80 18.62 0.73
C ASP A 78 -0.85 19.39 1.66
N LEU A 79 -1.07 20.71 1.80
CA LEU A 79 -0.30 21.55 2.72
C LEU A 79 -0.51 21.13 4.18
N LYS A 80 -1.76 20.82 4.58
CA LYS A 80 -2.05 20.34 5.94
C LYS A 80 -1.34 19.02 6.22
N LEU A 81 -1.32 18.09 5.26
CA LEU A 81 -0.64 16.81 5.38
C LEU A 81 0.88 16.98 5.46
N SER A 82 1.43 17.90 4.65
CA SER A 82 2.87 18.26 4.73
C SER A 82 3.28 18.82 6.09
N GLY A 83 2.35 19.46 6.81
CA GLY A 83 2.55 19.99 8.16
C GLY A 83 2.41 18.95 9.28
N GLY A 84 2.30 17.65 8.95
CA GLY A 84 2.14 16.57 9.92
C GLY A 84 0.69 16.22 10.25
N GLY A 85 -0.26 16.68 9.44
CA GLY A 85 -1.64 16.18 9.52
C GLY A 85 -1.70 14.67 9.27
N THR A 86 -2.56 13.97 10.00
CA THR A 86 -2.77 12.52 9.81
C THR A 86 -3.62 12.28 8.55
N PRO A 87 -3.08 11.65 7.50
CA PRO A 87 -3.85 11.33 6.30
C PRO A 87 -4.80 10.16 6.55
N ASN A 88 -5.95 10.18 5.90
CA ASN A 88 -6.75 8.98 5.70
C ASN A 88 -6.18 8.12 4.56
N GLU A 89 -6.74 6.93 4.31
CA GLU A 89 -6.17 6.02 3.32
C GLU A 89 -6.24 6.56 1.88
N SER A 90 -7.30 7.30 1.49
CA SER A 90 -7.34 7.90 0.15
C SER A 90 -6.27 8.98 0.00
N GLN A 91 -6.07 9.81 1.03
CA GLN A 91 -5.06 10.86 1.03
C GLN A 91 -3.65 10.31 0.94
N ARG A 92 -3.37 9.15 1.54
CA ARG A 92 -2.06 8.48 1.42
C ARG A 92 -1.74 8.10 -0.02
N ILE A 93 -2.74 7.93 -0.86
CA ILE A 93 -2.60 7.48 -2.24
C ILE A 93 -2.74 8.67 -3.19
N LEU A 94 -3.86 9.38 -3.13
CA LEU A 94 -4.24 10.42 -4.09
C LEU A 94 -3.42 11.72 -3.95
N ALA A 95 -2.78 11.96 -2.79
CA ALA A 95 -1.90 13.12 -2.58
C ALA A 95 -0.39 12.80 -2.75
N ASP A 96 -0.01 11.52 -2.94
CA ASP A 96 1.37 11.12 -3.25
C ASP A 96 1.59 11.20 -4.77
N LEU A 97 1.75 12.43 -5.28
CA LEU A 97 1.74 12.72 -6.72
C LEU A 97 3.07 12.47 -7.43
N ASN A 98 4.16 12.23 -6.68
CA ASN A 98 5.45 11.81 -7.21
C ASN A 98 5.80 10.37 -6.84
N ARG A 99 4.91 9.71 -6.09
CA ARG A 99 4.93 8.29 -5.79
C ARG A 99 6.13 7.84 -4.96
N ASP A 100 6.62 8.73 -4.09
CA ASP A 100 7.78 8.46 -3.24
C ASP A 100 7.40 7.99 -1.82
N GLY A 101 6.10 7.77 -1.59
CA GLY A 101 5.54 7.35 -0.31
C GLY A 101 5.41 8.48 0.72
N LYS A 102 5.65 9.75 0.35
CA LYS A 102 5.67 10.89 1.28
C LYS A 102 4.68 11.96 0.89
N LEU A 103 3.76 12.26 1.81
CA LEU A 103 2.88 13.42 1.70
C LEU A 103 3.61 14.67 2.19
N ASN A 104 4.21 15.39 1.26
CA ASN A 104 4.99 16.59 1.56
C ASN A 104 4.60 17.75 0.62
N VAL A 105 5.25 18.91 0.78
CA VAL A 105 4.92 20.14 0.04
C VAL A 105 5.01 19.97 -1.48
N LEU A 106 5.79 19.00 -1.98
CA LEU A 106 5.88 18.71 -3.40
C LEU A 106 4.52 18.30 -3.99
N GLY A 107 3.70 17.54 -3.25
CA GLY A 107 2.33 17.21 -3.66
C GLY A 107 1.50 18.48 -3.91
N ALA A 108 1.49 19.40 -2.94
CA ALA A 108 0.78 20.68 -3.07
C ALA A 108 1.25 21.51 -4.28
N VAL A 109 2.56 21.51 -4.58
CA VAL A 109 3.12 22.21 -5.74
C VAL A 109 2.64 21.56 -7.05
N ILE A 110 2.64 20.23 -7.14
CA ILE A 110 2.16 19.51 -8.33
C ILE A 110 0.66 19.77 -8.55
N THR A 111 -0.16 19.68 -7.49
CA THR A 111 -1.59 19.99 -7.53
C THR A 111 -1.82 21.43 -8.03
N PHE A 112 -1.07 22.40 -7.51
CA PHE A 112 -1.19 23.80 -7.93
C PHE A 112 -0.77 24.01 -9.40
N GLN A 113 0.32 23.38 -9.84
CA GLN A 113 0.75 23.45 -11.25
C GLN A 113 -0.30 22.86 -12.19
N HIS A 114 -1.00 21.81 -11.77
CA HIS A 114 -2.10 21.22 -12.52
C HIS A 114 -3.27 22.17 -12.68
N ILE A 115 -3.71 22.79 -11.59
CA ILE A 115 -4.80 23.78 -11.59
C ILE A 115 -4.46 24.96 -12.52
N MET A 116 -3.20 25.36 -12.58
CA MET A 116 -2.72 26.44 -13.44
C MET A 116 -2.49 26.01 -14.90
N GLY A 117 -2.70 24.74 -15.24
CA GLY A 117 -2.47 24.19 -16.58
C GLY A 117 -1.00 24.11 -16.99
N LEU A 118 -0.08 24.14 -16.01
CA LEU A 118 1.37 24.10 -16.26
C LEU A 118 1.90 22.67 -16.41
N ALA A 119 1.29 21.71 -15.74
CA ALA A 119 1.67 20.29 -15.82
C ALA A 119 0.47 19.38 -15.54
N PRO A 120 0.29 18.27 -16.26
CA PRO A 120 -0.73 17.28 -15.91
C PRO A 120 -0.30 16.46 -14.68
N ILE A 121 -1.28 15.99 -13.91
CA ILE A 121 -1.07 14.90 -12.94
C ILE A 121 -1.24 13.61 -13.72
N ASN A 122 -0.15 12.87 -13.90
CA ASN A 122 -0.16 11.64 -14.70
C ASN A 122 -0.47 10.39 -13.87
N ASP A 123 -0.16 10.43 -12.57
CA ASP A 123 -0.34 9.30 -11.68
C ASP A 123 -0.14 9.71 -10.21
N CYS A 124 -0.49 8.81 -9.29
CA CYS A 124 -0.37 8.99 -7.85
C CYS A 124 -0.25 7.65 -7.12
N GLY A 125 0.09 7.71 -5.83
CA GLY A 125 0.16 6.54 -4.95
C GLY A 125 1.57 6.00 -4.80
N VAL A 126 1.74 5.02 -3.93
CA VAL A 126 3.09 4.52 -3.60
C VAL A 126 3.67 3.67 -4.75
N THR A 127 4.86 4.01 -5.27
CA THR A 127 5.52 3.22 -6.36
C THR A 127 6.07 1.88 -5.89
N ASP A 128 6.10 1.62 -4.60
CA ASP A 128 6.48 0.30 -4.15
C ASP A 128 5.35 -0.66 -4.52
N THR A 129 5.69 -1.63 -5.36
CA THR A 129 5.07 -2.95 -5.29
C THR A 129 5.08 -3.28 -3.81
N GLN A 130 3.95 -3.06 -3.13
CA GLN A 130 3.93 -3.32 -1.71
C GLN A 130 4.14 -4.85 -1.64
N SER A 131 5.36 -5.26 -1.30
CA SER A 131 5.54 -6.50 -0.57
C SER A 131 4.90 -6.19 0.78
N ILE A 132 3.57 -6.37 0.87
CA ILE A 132 2.79 -5.92 2.03
C ILE A 132 2.93 -6.88 3.22
N GLY A 133 4.00 -7.67 3.21
CA GLY A 133 4.30 -8.65 4.22
C GLY A 133 5.15 -9.77 3.65
N THR A 134 6.34 -9.92 4.20
CA THR A 134 6.99 -11.24 4.26
C THR A 134 6.33 -11.96 5.43
N VAL A 135 5.57 -13.02 5.16
CA VAL A 135 5.10 -13.90 6.23
C VAL A 135 6.29 -14.72 6.70
N VAL A 136 6.96 -14.24 7.75
CA VAL A 136 8.08 -14.93 8.39
C VAL A 136 7.51 -15.88 9.43
N ILE A 137 7.46 -17.17 9.12
CA ILE A 137 7.14 -18.22 10.10
C ILE A 137 8.48 -18.66 10.72
N THR A 138 8.72 -18.26 11.97
CA THR A 138 9.90 -18.69 12.74
C THR A 138 9.64 -20.06 13.39
N LYS A 139 10.67 -20.92 13.41
CA LYS A 139 10.66 -22.20 14.13
C LYS A 139 10.76 -22.00 15.63
#